data_AF-A0A8D8NPX9-F1
#
_entry.id   AF-A0A8D8NPX9-F1
#
_cell.length_a   1.000
_cell.length_b   1.000
_cell.length_c   1.000
_cell.angle_alpha   90.00
_cell.angle_beta   90.00
_cell.angle_gamma   90.00
#
_symmetry.space_group_name_H-M   'P 1'
#
loop_
_entity.id
_entity.type
_entity.pdbx_description
1 polymer ?
#
loop_
_entity_poly.entity_id
_entity_poly.type
_entity_poly.pdbx_seq_one_letter_code
_entity_poly.pdbx_strand_id
1 'polypeptide(L)'
;HRHIGQCEMSLVEAVQEKLQAARFKDVAKLLRDETNRAQLQEECMDVVSVLADGLVEGNEGEHFDRFTCCEDLLKLVAGVCSPQEILLEVLDRIESTKNDEVFTSLLKVLQVVLLRLGEQKARSLECGFNTILSYINGIKLPDYVASAEAKEERLIECDEVVRRILQLYMTVLLFLEPIVKDSCAVPADTFKNMGVTRKNVIICFMLRLLDGHLLYLNPRQSKEEAKASKTYIRQTAEDVVLALAKLLGDPLRLLQYAEERVRTPRKERQSKDSSHNNVFASEAKCPLLALAMYHYLLIGEDLLSSTSCPKVYSNKYIYEMCLHYCTQLIKHEKTAVQYKAILFAGQLQNLLQKDPFQAIDLELPVHKTFLEGLSNVIVYSGSERNRKQSSVLIRQYIMQFDPEGRYMVITNLFKVVSHNGLQSYIATIYKDLVNAELASDGEPSPWYSGKRLKEVLLKQVCVLKKGVETDLTESADMIISALNIVRFLLVRDKSNRTSIWDYVGELNKQFLHPLRKSIDLSRAHFEEEKKAVEEGREDDKPGFEVSVDVLNGGDQLAMPNRDRKLQMLAAAMNSFDLMDCLLARVTECVDGGRVVGRECGKNAFVAHD
;
A
#
# COMPACT_ATOMS: atom_id res chain seq x y z
N HIS A 1 9.51 -39.82 71.94
CA HIS A 1 10.52 -39.90 70.86
C HIS A 1 9.88 -39.48 69.55
N ARG A 2 10.19 -38.25 69.10
CA ARG A 2 9.71 -37.70 67.83
C ARG A 2 10.51 -38.36 66.70
N HIS A 3 9.81 -38.96 65.74
CA HIS A 3 10.37 -39.28 64.44
C HIS A 3 10.84 -37.99 63.78
N ILE A 4 12.14 -37.86 63.61
CA ILE A 4 12.76 -36.88 62.71
C ILE A 4 12.46 -37.42 61.31
N GLY A 5 11.47 -36.84 60.64
CA GLY A 5 11.30 -37.00 59.21
C GLY A 5 12.52 -36.40 58.54
N GLN A 6 13.27 -37.20 57.79
CA GLN A 6 14.16 -36.68 56.78
C GLN A 6 13.29 -35.90 55.79
N CYS A 7 13.43 -34.57 55.75
CA CYS A 7 12.96 -33.78 54.61
C CYS A 7 13.70 -34.30 53.39
N GLU A 8 13.04 -35.09 52.54
CA GLU A 8 13.49 -35.26 51.16
C GLU A 8 13.48 -33.87 50.54
N MET A 9 14.67 -33.36 50.23
CA MET A 9 14.88 -32.06 49.59
C MET A 9 14.18 -32.09 48.23
N SER A 10 13.34 -31.07 47.95
CA SER A 10 12.61 -30.99 46.67
C SER A 10 13.60 -30.94 45.50
N LEU A 11 13.22 -31.50 44.36
CA LEU A 11 14.06 -31.51 43.17
C LEU A 11 14.39 -30.07 42.74
N VAL A 12 13.42 -29.15 42.85
CA VAL A 12 13.59 -27.72 42.59
C VAL A 12 14.66 -27.10 43.49
N GLU A 13 14.61 -27.36 44.80
CA GLU A 13 15.59 -26.85 45.76
C GLU A 13 17.00 -27.35 45.43
N ALA A 14 17.13 -28.64 45.09
CA ALA A 14 18.39 -29.25 44.69
C ALA A 14 18.95 -28.66 43.38
N VAL A 15 18.08 -28.38 42.41
CA VAL A 15 18.44 -27.71 41.15
C VAL A 15 18.91 -26.29 41.44
N GLN A 16 18.15 -25.53 42.24
CA GLN A 16 18.44 -24.14 42.58
C GLN A 16 19.77 -23.99 43.33
N GLU A 17 20.01 -24.82 44.35
CA GLU A 17 21.25 -24.79 45.13
C GLU A 17 22.47 -25.10 44.25
N LYS A 18 22.38 -26.14 43.41
CA LYS A 18 23.47 -26.52 42.50
C LYS A 18 23.71 -25.50 41.39
N LEU A 19 22.66 -24.83 40.92
CA LEU A 19 22.77 -23.75 39.94
C LEU A 19 23.46 -22.52 40.54
N GLN A 20 23.10 -22.15 41.78
CA GLN A 20 23.76 -21.06 42.52
C GLN A 20 25.22 -21.36 42.83
N ALA A 21 25.56 -22.64 43.07
CA ALA A 21 26.93 -23.09 43.30
C ALA A 21 27.76 -23.32 42.01
N ALA A 22 27.25 -22.92 40.84
CA ALA A 22 27.89 -23.13 39.52
C ALA A 22 28.22 -24.60 39.19
N ARG A 23 27.48 -25.56 39.76
CA ARG A 23 27.68 -27.01 39.53
C ARG A 23 26.80 -27.52 38.39
N PHE A 24 26.95 -26.93 37.21
CA PHE A 24 26.13 -27.17 36.01
C PHE A 24 26.03 -28.65 35.59
N LYS A 25 27.16 -29.38 35.62
CA LYS A 25 27.21 -30.80 35.28
C LYS A 25 26.39 -31.67 36.23
N ASP A 26 26.29 -31.28 37.50
CA ASP A 26 25.53 -32.02 38.50
C ASP A 26 24.03 -31.80 38.30
N VAL A 27 23.61 -30.58 37.93
CA VAL A 27 22.22 -30.30 37.54
C VAL A 27 21.82 -31.14 36.33
N ALA A 28 22.68 -31.19 35.30
CA ALA A 28 22.43 -32.00 34.11
C ALA A 28 22.30 -33.50 34.43
N LYS A 29 23.12 -34.04 35.35
CA LYS A 29 22.99 -35.44 35.80
C LYS A 29 21.68 -35.66 36.55
N LEU A 30 21.33 -34.76 37.45
CA LEU A 30 20.12 -34.83 38.27
C LEU A 30 18.85 -34.88 37.41
N LEU A 31 18.77 -34.03 36.38
CA LEU A 31 17.62 -33.94 35.47
C LEU A 31 17.57 -35.06 34.41
N ARG A 32 18.70 -35.73 34.13
CA ARG A 32 18.76 -36.88 33.20
C ARG A 32 18.57 -38.22 33.89
N ASP A 33 18.61 -38.24 35.22
CA ASP A 33 18.42 -39.47 35.99
C ASP A 33 16.97 -39.95 35.89
N GLU A 34 16.79 -41.18 35.42
CA GLU A 34 15.46 -41.80 35.28
C GLU A 34 14.76 -41.95 36.63
N THR A 35 15.51 -42.05 37.73
CA THR A 35 14.95 -42.15 39.08
C THR A 35 14.22 -40.88 39.51
N ASN A 36 14.65 -39.71 39.02
CA ASN A 36 14.04 -38.42 39.33
C ASN A 36 12.92 -38.03 38.37
N ARG A 37 12.60 -38.88 37.38
CA ARG A 37 11.70 -38.53 36.27
C ARG A 37 10.27 -38.26 36.71
N ALA A 38 9.75 -39.02 37.69
CA ALA A 38 8.41 -38.82 38.23
C ALA A 38 8.31 -37.48 38.97
N GLN A 39 9.28 -37.18 39.83
CA GLN A 39 9.33 -35.91 40.56
C GLN A 39 9.55 -34.71 39.63
N LEU A 40 10.35 -34.87 38.57
CA LEU A 40 10.53 -33.85 37.55
C LEU A 40 9.26 -33.54 36.76
N GLN A 41 8.36 -34.52 36.60
CA GLN A 41 7.05 -34.28 35.98
C GLN A 41 6.10 -33.53 36.93
N GLU A 42 6.16 -33.80 38.22
CA GLU A 42 5.33 -33.14 39.23
C GLU A 42 5.76 -31.69 39.50
N GLU A 43 7.07 -31.45 39.64
CA GLU A 43 7.66 -30.14 39.93
C GLU A 43 8.08 -29.38 38.65
N CYS A 44 7.52 -29.73 37.48
CA CYS A 44 8.08 -29.29 36.19
C CYS A 44 8.03 -27.78 35.97
N MET A 45 6.94 -27.13 36.40
CA MET A 45 6.75 -25.68 36.28
C MET A 45 7.82 -24.93 37.07
N ASP A 46 8.00 -25.30 38.33
CA ASP A 46 8.96 -24.66 39.23
C ASP A 46 10.41 -24.88 38.77
N VAL A 47 10.73 -26.07 38.24
CA VAL A 47 12.06 -26.33 37.64
C VAL A 47 12.28 -25.45 36.41
N VAL A 48 11.27 -25.30 35.54
CA VAL A 48 11.35 -24.41 34.37
C VAL A 48 11.53 -22.96 34.82
N SER A 49 10.79 -22.49 35.82
CA SER A 49 10.94 -21.16 36.40
C SER A 49 12.37 -20.91 36.90
N VAL A 50 12.94 -21.82 37.69
CA VAL A 50 14.31 -21.69 38.22
C VAL A 50 15.36 -21.66 37.11
N LEU A 51 15.21 -22.50 36.08
CA LEU A 51 16.12 -22.51 34.95
C LEU A 51 15.98 -21.25 34.08
N ALA A 52 14.75 -20.75 33.90
CA ALA A 52 14.49 -19.50 33.20
C ALA A 52 15.05 -18.28 33.94
N ASP A 53 14.95 -18.26 35.28
CA ASP A 53 15.60 -17.25 36.14
C ASP A 53 17.13 -17.31 36.05
N GLY A 54 17.68 -18.45 35.63
CA GLY A 54 19.09 -18.63 35.33
C GLY A 54 19.54 -18.03 34.00
N LEU A 55 18.63 -17.62 33.12
CA LEU A 55 18.93 -16.91 31.87
C LEU A 55 19.19 -15.41 32.14
N VAL A 56 20.21 -15.13 32.94
CA VAL A 56 20.62 -13.76 33.30
C VAL A 56 21.62 -13.24 32.28
N GLU A 57 21.55 -11.94 31.99
CA GLU A 57 22.49 -11.22 31.12
C GLU A 57 23.93 -11.30 31.67
N GLY A 58 24.88 -11.67 30.82
CA GLY A 58 26.30 -11.69 31.18
C GLY A 58 27.18 -12.25 30.07
N ASN A 59 28.01 -11.38 29.49
CA ASN A 59 28.81 -11.69 28.30
C ASN A 59 30.18 -12.33 28.59
N GLU A 60 30.53 -12.55 29.87
CA GLU A 60 31.85 -13.09 30.25
C GLU A 60 31.78 -14.01 31.47
N GLY A 61 32.61 -15.06 31.46
CA GLY A 61 32.86 -15.96 32.59
C GLY A 61 31.70 -16.87 32.98
N GLU A 62 31.46 -16.99 34.29
CA GLU A 62 30.48 -17.91 34.89
C GLU A 62 29.02 -17.61 34.49
N HIS A 63 28.71 -16.35 34.13
CA HIS A 63 27.38 -15.96 33.67
C HIS A 63 27.04 -16.54 32.30
N PHE A 64 28.00 -16.57 31.37
CA PHE A 64 27.82 -17.17 30.05
C PHE A 64 27.65 -18.69 30.12
N ASP A 65 28.46 -19.35 30.95
CA ASP A 65 28.36 -20.80 31.19
C ASP A 65 27.02 -21.16 31.84
N ARG A 66 26.56 -20.35 32.80
CA ARG A 66 25.23 -20.49 33.41
C ARG A 66 24.13 -20.35 32.38
N PHE A 67 24.17 -19.28 31.57
CA PHE A 67 23.16 -19.02 30.54
C PHE A 67 23.04 -20.19 29.56
N THR A 68 24.18 -20.63 29.01
CA THR A 68 24.22 -21.72 28.02
C THR A 68 23.74 -23.03 28.63
N CYS A 69 24.15 -23.33 29.87
CA CYS A 69 23.68 -24.50 30.59
C CYS A 69 22.17 -24.45 30.84
N CYS A 70 21.63 -23.33 31.31
CA CYS A 70 20.19 -23.16 31.52
C CYS A 70 19.40 -23.35 30.22
N GLU A 71 19.87 -22.82 29.09
CA GLU A 71 19.21 -23.02 27.78
C GLU A 71 19.15 -24.51 27.41
N ASP A 72 20.25 -25.25 27.54
CA ASP A 72 20.31 -26.67 27.22
C ASP A 72 19.46 -27.53 28.15
N LEU A 73 19.44 -27.19 29.44
CA LEU A 73 18.61 -27.87 30.43
C LEU A 73 17.13 -27.58 30.21
N LEU A 74 16.75 -26.35 29.87
CA LEU A 74 15.37 -26.03 29.52
C LEU A 74 14.89 -26.83 28.30
N LYS A 75 15.72 -26.96 27.26
CA LYS A 75 15.41 -27.80 26.10
C LYS A 75 15.27 -29.28 26.49
N LEU A 76 16.12 -29.77 27.38
CA LEU A 76 16.05 -31.14 27.89
C LEU A 76 14.72 -31.38 28.64
N VAL A 77 14.37 -30.50 29.58
CA VAL A 77 13.11 -30.57 30.33
C VAL A 77 11.92 -30.48 29.38
N ALA A 78 11.98 -29.59 28.38
CA ALA A 78 10.99 -29.48 27.32
C ALA A 78 10.82 -30.74 26.45
N GLY A 79 11.81 -31.62 26.41
CA GLY A 79 11.73 -32.92 25.74
C GLY A 79 11.04 -34.01 26.57
N VAL A 80 11.05 -33.89 27.90
CA VAL A 80 10.66 -34.97 28.83
C VAL A 80 9.34 -34.70 29.54
N CYS A 81 9.09 -33.47 29.98
CA CYS A 81 7.93 -33.11 30.79
C CYS A 81 6.66 -32.87 29.95
N SER A 82 5.55 -32.55 30.62
CA SER A 82 4.27 -32.24 29.96
C SER A 82 4.40 -30.98 29.09
N PRO A 83 4.12 -31.05 27.77
CA PRO A 83 4.25 -29.89 26.89
C PRO A 83 3.24 -28.77 27.22
N GLN A 84 2.16 -29.06 27.94
CA GLN A 84 1.13 -28.07 28.27
C GLN A 84 1.54 -27.18 29.44
N GLU A 85 2.16 -27.76 30.46
CA GLU A 85 2.70 -27.05 31.62
C GLU A 85 3.85 -26.15 31.17
N ILE A 86 4.86 -26.74 30.51
CA ILE A 86 6.02 -25.99 30.01
C ILE A 86 5.60 -24.87 29.07
N LEU A 87 4.57 -25.07 28.24
CA LEU A 87 4.03 -24.01 27.39
C LEU A 87 3.61 -22.80 28.23
N LEU A 88 2.79 -23.00 29.26
CA LEU A 88 2.27 -21.90 30.07
C LEU A 88 3.40 -21.10 30.74
N GLU A 89 4.36 -21.80 31.36
CA GLU A 89 5.50 -21.14 32.00
C GLU A 89 6.36 -20.37 30.99
N VAL A 90 6.69 -21.00 29.85
CA VAL A 90 7.49 -20.34 28.81
C VAL A 90 6.78 -19.12 28.24
N LEU A 91 5.46 -19.16 28.06
CA LEU A 91 4.70 -18.01 27.59
C LEU A 91 4.71 -16.87 28.61
N ASP A 92 4.52 -17.15 29.91
CA ASP A 92 4.61 -16.14 30.97
C ASP A 92 6.00 -15.47 31.02
N ARG A 93 7.06 -16.27 30.84
CA ARG A 93 8.44 -15.75 30.76
C ARG A 93 8.71 -14.93 29.50
N ILE A 94 8.11 -15.27 28.35
CA ILE A 94 8.21 -14.46 27.13
C ILE A 94 7.45 -13.13 27.30
N GLU A 95 6.30 -13.11 27.96
CA GLU A 95 5.52 -11.89 28.18
C GLU A 95 6.19 -10.92 29.15
N SER A 96 6.96 -11.44 30.11
CA SER A 96 7.66 -10.64 31.13
C SER A 96 9.05 -10.16 30.71
N THR A 97 9.74 -10.86 29.81
CA THR A 97 11.10 -10.47 29.38
C THR A 97 11.12 -9.25 28.47
N LYS A 98 12.23 -8.50 28.51
CA LYS A 98 12.57 -7.42 27.57
C LYS A 98 13.92 -7.64 26.89
N ASN A 99 14.60 -8.74 27.24
CA ASN A 99 15.92 -9.09 26.75
C ASN A 99 15.78 -10.06 25.56
N ASP A 100 16.35 -9.68 24.42
CA ASP A 100 16.23 -10.41 23.16
C ASP A 100 16.97 -11.76 23.19
N GLU A 101 18.03 -11.89 23.98
CA GLU A 101 18.77 -13.15 24.14
C GLU A 101 17.93 -14.15 24.93
N VAL A 102 17.33 -13.71 26.04
CA VAL A 102 16.40 -14.52 26.84
C VAL A 102 15.20 -14.94 25.99
N PHE A 103 14.62 -13.99 25.25
CA PHE A 103 13.55 -14.28 24.29
C PHE A 103 13.97 -15.35 23.26
N THR A 104 15.16 -15.20 22.67
CA THR A 104 15.71 -16.16 21.70
C THR A 104 15.91 -17.56 22.29
N SER A 105 16.43 -17.65 23.52
CA SER A 105 16.59 -18.92 24.24
C SER A 105 15.25 -19.58 24.51
N LEU A 106 14.26 -18.82 25.00
CA LEU A 106 12.91 -19.30 25.26
C LEU A 106 12.18 -19.74 23.97
N LEU A 107 12.42 -19.09 22.83
CA LEU A 107 11.89 -19.55 21.54
C LEU A 107 12.39 -20.95 21.19
N LYS A 108 13.66 -21.28 21.45
CA LYS A 108 14.19 -22.63 21.18
C LYS A 108 13.47 -23.68 22.05
N VAL A 109 13.17 -23.35 23.30
CA VAL A 109 12.41 -24.22 24.22
C VAL A 109 10.97 -24.37 23.73
N LEU A 110 10.31 -23.25 23.38
CA LEU A 110 8.97 -23.22 22.82
C LEU A 110 8.88 -24.06 21.54
N GLN A 111 9.91 -24.07 20.69
CA GLN A 111 9.93 -24.85 19.46
C GLN A 111 9.78 -26.35 19.74
N VAL A 112 10.55 -26.86 20.71
CA VAL A 112 10.48 -28.26 21.14
C VAL A 112 9.08 -28.60 21.65
N VAL A 113 8.51 -27.71 22.47
CA VAL A 113 7.15 -27.88 23.01
C VAL A 113 6.11 -27.91 21.89
N LEU A 114 6.12 -26.96 20.96
CA LEU A 114 5.15 -26.87 19.87
C LEU A 114 5.25 -28.01 18.84
N LEU A 115 6.45 -28.58 18.64
CA LEU A 115 6.65 -29.78 17.82
C LEU A 115 6.12 -31.05 18.50
N ARG A 116 6.17 -31.13 19.83
CA ARG A 116 5.58 -32.25 20.60
C ARG A 116 4.06 -32.15 20.72
N LEU A 117 3.48 -30.95 20.59
CA LEU A 117 2.03 -30.75 20.56
C LEU A 117 1.46 -31.25 19.23
N GLY A 118 0.68 -32.33 19.28
CA GLY A 118 0.01 -32.87 18.10
C GLY A 118 -1.06 -31.95 17.48
N GLU A 119 -1.59 -32.36 16.32
CA GLU A 119 -2.53 -31.59 15.48
C GLU A 119 -3.78 -31.05 16.22
N GLN A 120 -4.23 -31.75 17.25
CA GLN A 120 -5.45 -31.40 18.01
C GLN A 120 -5.30 -30.16 18.91
N LYS A 121 -4.08 -29.62 19.05
CA LYS A 121 -3.78 -28.49 19.94
C LYS A 121 -3.45 -27.19 19.19
N ALA A 122 -4.10 -26.96 18.05
CA ALA A 122 -3.92 -25.74 17.24
C ALA A 122 -4.12 -24.43 18.02
N ARG A 123 -5.02 -24.40 19.02
CA ARG A 123 -5.22 -23.23 19.88
C ARG A 123 -4.03 -22.91 20.78
N SER A 124 -3.28 -23.93 21.20
CA SER A 124 -2.04 -23.74 21.99
C SER A 124 -0.95 -23.10 21.15
N LEU A 125 -0.85 -23.47 19.86
CA LEU A 125 0.04 -22.79 18.91
C LEU A 125 -0.38 -21.34 18.71
N GLU A 126 -1.69 -21.10 18.54
CA GLU A 126 -2.21 -19.75 18.37
C GLU A 126 -1.84 -18.85 19.56
N CYS A 127 -1.95 -19.38 20.78
CA CYS A 127 -1.53 -18.66 21.99
C CYS A 127 -0.03 -18.33 21.96
N GLY A 128 0.83 -19.31 21.68
CA GLY A 128 2.28 -19.07 21.64
C GLY A 128 2.70 -18.09 20.55
N PHE A 129 2.10 -18.17 19.37
CA PHE A 129 2.34 -17.22 18.29
C PHE A 129 1.85 -15.80 18.63
N ASN A 130 0.72 -15.66 19.33
CA ASN A 130 0.24 -14.36 19.77
C ASN A 130 1.21 -13.73 20.78
N THR A 131 1.74 -14.50 21.73
CA THR A 131 2.76 -14.03 22.68
C THR A 131 4.04 -13.56 21.96
N ILE A 132 4.49 -14.28 20.93
CA ILE A 132 5.61 -13.85 20.07
C ILE A 132 5.30 -12.54 19.34
N LEU A 133 4.10 -12.42 18.74
CA LEU A 133 3.70 -11.17 18.08
C LEU A 133 3.65 -10.00 19.07
N SER A 134 3.15 -10.22 20.28
CA SER A 134 3.10 -9.19 21.33
C SER A 134 4.49 -8.68 21.70
N TYR A 135 5.47 -9.59 21.84
CA TYR A 135 6.86 -9.22 22.11
C TYR A 135 7.43 -8.34 21.00
N ILE A 136 7.33 -8.81 19.74
CA ILE A 136 7.90 -8.10 18.58
C ILE A 136 7.19 -6.76 18.36
N ASN A 137 5.86 -6.74 18.35
CA ASN A 137 5.06 -5.54 18.14
C ASN A 137 5.14 -4.53 19.29
N GLY A 138 5.65 -4.94 20.46
CA GLY A 138 5.99 -4.04 21.56
C GLY A 138 7.14 -3.08 21.21
N ILE A 139 7.95 -3.41 20.20
CA ILE A 139 9.04 -2.55 19.71
C ILE A 139 8.47 -1.51 18.75
N LYS A 140 8.55 -0.23 19.12
CA LYS A 140 8.09 0.89 18.29
C LYS A 140 9.11 1.21 17.20
N LEU A 141 8.66 1.28 15.95
CA LEU A 141 9.46 1.83 14.86
C LEU A 141 9.64 3.34 15.04
N PRO A 142 10.80 3.89 14.64
CA PRO A 142 10.97 5.33 14.53
C PRO A 142 9.95 5.95 13.55
N ASP A 143 9.37 7.10 13.91
CA ASP A 143 8.29 7.72 13.14
C ASP A 143 8.69 8.03 11.68
N TYR A 144 9.95 8.39 11.45
CA TYR A 144 10.47 8.72 10.13
C TYR A 144 10.45 7.53 9.16
N VAL A 145 10.49 6.28 9.64
CA VAL A 145 10.52 5.08 8.78
C VAL A 145 9.28 5.01 7.89
N ALA A 146 8.12 5.37 8.43
CA ALA A 146 6.85 5.30 7.71
C ALA A 146 6.65 6.44 6.69
N SER A 147 7.45 7.50 6.78
CA SER A 147 7.42 8.69 5.91
C SER A 147 8.66 8.85 5.03
N ALA A 148 9.68 8.02 5.22
CA ALA A 148 10.98 8.14 4.57
C ALA A 148 10.86 8.18 3.05
N GLU A 149 11.66 9.06 2.42
CA GLU A 149 11.75 9.13 0.97
C GLU A 149 12.93 8.33 0.41
N ALA A 150 13.05 8.24 -0.91
CA ALA A 150 13.93 7.28 -1.59
C ALA A 150 15.42 7.29 -1.15
N LYS A 151 15.97 8.45 -0.75
CA LYS A 151 17.36 8.53 -0.26
C LYS A 151 17.49 8.04 1.18
N GLU A 152 16.52 8.38 2.02
CA GLU A 152 16.46 8.00 3.44
C GLU A 152 16.14 6.52 3.58
N GLU A 153 15.29 5.96 2.71
CA GLU A 153 14.95 4.54 2.64
C GLU A 153 16.19 3.63 2.62
N ARG A 154 17.26 4.07 1.95
CA ARG A 154 18.52 3.29 1.84
C ARG A 154 19.30 3.18 3.15
N LEU A 155 19.04 4.09 4.09
CA LEU A 155 19.74 4.15 5.37
C LEU A 155 18.89 3.57 6.51
N ILE A 156 17.63 3.20 6.25
CA ILE A 156 16.70 2.65 7.26
C ILE A 156 17.29 1.39 7.91
N GLU A 157 17.95 0.52 7.16
CA GLU A 157 18.59 -0.68 7.72
C GLU A 157 19.82 -0.37 8.59
N CYS A 158 20.34 0.86 8.59
CA CYS A 158 21.42 1.23 9.50
C CYS A 158 20.92 1.58 10.90
N ASP A 159 19.64 1.89 11.05
CA ASP A 159 19.01 2.21 12.33
C ASP A 159 19.05 1.02 13.31
N GLU A 160 19.45 1.28 14.55
CA GLU A 160 19.61 0.25 15.59
C GLU A 160 18.30 -0.50 15.86
N VAL A 161 17.16 0.23 15.91
CA VAL A 161 15.85 -0.35 16.20
C VAL A 161 15.38 -1.20 15.03
N VAL A 162 15.57 -0.73 13.79
CA VAL A 162 15.25 -1.52 12.60
C VAL A 162 16.09 -2.79 12.52
N ARG A 163 17.40 -2.70 12.77
CA ARG A 163 18.28 -3.89 12.80
C ARG A 163 17.86 -4.89 13.86
N ARG A 164 17.57 -4.42 15.07
CA ARG A 164 17.04 -5.25 16.15
C ARG A 164 15.77 -5.98 15.73
N ILE A 165 14.81 -5.26 15.14
CA ILE A 165 13.56 -5.85 14.63
C ILE A 165 13.86 -6.92 13.57
N LEU A 166 14.70 -6.62 12.58
CA LEU A 166 15.03 -7.58 11.50
C LEU A 166 15.72 -8.83 12.05
N GLN A 167 16.64 -8.68 13.02
CA GLN A 167 17.26 -9.81 13.71
C GLN A 167 16.23 -10.68 14.42
N LEU A 168 15.26 -10.08 15.14
CA LEU A 168 14.17 -10.82 15.78
C LEU A 168 13.29 -11.54 14.77
N TYR A 169 12.96 -10.93 13.62
CA TYR A 169 12.22 -11.60 12.56
C TYR A 169 13.01 -12.81 12.02
N MET A 170 14.31 -12.66 11.77
CA MET A 170 15.17 -13.77 11.33
C MET A 170 15.19 -14.91 12.37
N THR A 171 15.32 -14.57 13.66
CA THR A 171 15.24 -15.55 14.76
C THR A 171 13.90 -16.27 14.79
N VAL A 172 12.79 -15.56 14.60
CA VAL A 172 11.44 -16.14 14.54
C VAL A 172 11.28 -17.04 13.31
N LEU A 173 11.88 -16.69 12.19
CA LEU A 173 11.87 -17.52 10.98
C LEU A 173 12.67 -18.82 11.18
N LEU A 174 13.84 -18.76 11.83
CA LEU A 174 14.59 -19.96 12.23
C LEU A 174 13.80 -20.82 13.21
N PHE A 175 13.09 -20.19 14.15
CA PHE A 175 12.16 -20.86 15.04
C PHE A 175 11.00 -21.56 14.28
N LEU A 176 10.48 -20.93 13.23
CA LEU A 176 9.36 -21.47 12.45
C LEU A 176 9.78 -22.60 11.49
N GLU A 177 11.00 -22.60 10.99
CA GLU A 177 11.45 -23.52 9.93
C GLU A 177 11.09 -25.00 10.19
N PRO A 178 11.41 -25.62 11.35
CA PRO A 178 11.05 -27.01 11.60
C PRO A 178 9.54 -27.20 11.80
N ILE A 179 8.83 -26.24 12.39
CA ILE A 179 7.36 -26.28 12.58
C ILE A 179 6.64 -26.28 11.22
N VAL A 180 7.13 -25.48 10.28
CA VAL A 180 6.63 -25.41 8.91
C VAL A 180 6.92 -26.69 8.16
N LYS A 181 8.13 -27.24 8.29
CA LYS A 181 8.54 -28.51 7.67
C LYS A 181 7.65 -29.66 8.14
N ASP A 182 7.42 -29.76 9.45
CA ASP A 182 6.52 -30.72 10.08
C ASP A 182 5.09 -30.60 9.52
N SER A 183 4.54 -29.38 9.49
CA SER A 183 3.18 -29.12 8.98
C SER A 183 3.00 -29.35 7.48
N CYS A 184 4.09 -29.33 6.70
CA CYS A 184 4.08 -29.63 5.27
C CYS A 184 4.22 -31.13 4.97
N ALA A 185 4.72 -31.94 5.91
CA ALA A 185 4.86 -33.37 5.74
C ALA A 185 3.51 -34.11 5.82
N VAL A 186 2.50 -33.49 6.44
CA VAL A 186 1.14 -34.01 6.50
C VAL A 186 0.50 -33.98 5.11
N PRO A 187 -0.04 -35.11 4.61
CA PRO A 187 -0.70 -35.17 3.30
C PRO A 187 -1.79 -34.10 3.17
N ALA A 188 -1.86 -33.47 1.99
CA ALA A 188 -2.89 -32.47 1.74
C ALA A 188 -4.28 -33.12 1.66
N ASP A 189 -5.22 -32.61 2.45
CA ASP A 189 -6.62 -32.98 2.31
C ASP A 189 -7.13 -32.66 0.90
N THR A 190 -7.96 -33.55 0.34
CA THR A 190 -8.64 -33.30 -0.94
C THR A 190 -9.50 -32.03 -0.87
N PHE A 191 -10.13 -31.78 0.28
CA PHE A 191 -10.89 -30.57 0.57
C PHE A 191 -10.14 -29.71 1.58
N LYS A 192 -9.86 -28.48 1.18
CA LYS A 192 -9.06 -27.55 1.97
C LYS A 192 -9.83 -27.08 3.21
N ASN A 193 -9.46 -27.58 4.40
CA ASN A 193 -10.04 -27.13 5.67
C ASN A 193 -9.69 -25.66 5.96
N MET A 194 -10.71 -24.83 6.19
CA MET A 194 -10.59 -23.40 6.51
C MET A 194 -10.64 -23.07 8.00
N GLY A 195 -10.86 -24.09 8.84
CA GLY A 195 -10.96 -23.97 10.28
C GLY A 195 -9.63 -23.73 10.99
N VAL A 196 -9.69 -23.80 12.31
CA VAL A 196 -8.54 -23.67 13.20
C VAL A 196 -7.75 -24.98 13.17
N THR A 197 -6.90 -25.14 12.16
CA THR A 197 -5.93 -26.23 12.04
C THR A 197 -4.54 -25.72 12.37
N ARG A 198 -3.61 -26.61 12.76
CA ARG A 198 -2.20 -26.26 13.01
C ARG A 198 -1.62 -25.46 11.85
N LYS A 199 -1.80 -25.98 10.63
CA LYS A 199 -1.35 -25.38 9.38
C LYS A 199 -1.92 -23.98 9.14
N ASN A 200 -3.23 -23.78 9.31
CA ASN A 200 -3.85 -22.47 9.09
C ASN A 200 -3.45 -21.45 10.17
N VAL A 201 -3.24 -21.88 11.41
CA VAL A 201 -2.74 -21.02 12.49
C VAL A 201 -1.33 -20.51 12.17
N ILE A 202 -0.44 -21.36 11.64
CA ILE A 202 0.90 -20.96 11.20
C ILE A 202 0.81 -19.94 10.04
N ILE A 203 -0.06 -20.19 9.05
CA ILE A 203 -0.28 -19.26 7.93
C ILE A 203 -0.74 -17.90 8.45
N CYS A 204 -1.73 -17.86 9.36
CA CYS A 204 -2.21 -16.61 9.96
C CYS A 204 -1.11 -15.88 10.73
N PHE A 205 -0.30 -16.59 11.52
CA PHE A 205 0.84 -15.98 12.22
C PHE A 205 1.85 -15.35 11.26
N MET A 206 2.25 -16.07 10.21
CA MET A 206 3.17 -15.54 9.20
C MET A 206 2.60 -14.34 8.43
N LEU A 207 1.31 -14.35 8.10
CA LEU A 207 0.64 -13.20 7.52
C LEU A 207 0.69 -11.99 8.47
N ARG A 208 0.48 -12.20 9.77
CA ARG A 208 0.58 -11.12 10.76
C ARG A 208 1.99 -10.56 10.92
N LEU A 209 3.04 -11.31 10.62
CA LEU A 209 4.40 -10.77 10.52
C LEU A 209 4.53 -9.75 9.36
N LEU A 210 3.78 -9.94 8.26
CA LEU A 210 3.78 -9.00 7.13
C LEU A 210 3.01 -7.70 7.42
N ASP A 211 2.05 -7.74 8.34
CA ASP A 211 1.24 -6.59 8.80
C ASP A 211 1.84 -5.84 9.99
N GLY A 212 2.96 -6.34 10.52
CA GLY A 212 3.73 -5.66 11.56
C GLY A 212 4.70 -4.63 10.98
N HIS A 213 5.95 -4.68 11.42
CA HIS A 213 7.00 -3.75 10.99
C HIS A 213 7.31 -3.83 9.50
N LEU A 214 7.24 -5.03 8.90
CA LEU A 214 7.50 -5.22 7.47
C LEU A 214 6.51 -4.45 6.57
N LEU A 215 5.33 -4.09 7.07
CA LEU A 215 4.37 -3.25 6.34
C LEU A 215 4.94 -1.85 6.05
N TYR A 216 5.84 -1.33 6.89
CA TYR A 216 6.43 0.00 6.75
C TYR A 216 7.81 -0.02 6.08
N LEU A 217 8.48 -1.18 6.07
CA LEU A 217 9.81 -1.35 5.48
C LEU A 217 9.71 -1.69 3.99
N ASN A 218 10.51 -1.02 3.15
CA ASN A 218 10.49 -1.23 1.70
C ASN A 218 11.47 -2.33 1.29
N PRO A 219 11.01 -3.49 0.80
CA PRO A 219 11.89 -4.59 0.38
C PRO A 219 12.48 -4.38 -1.03
N ARG A 220 12.09 -3.32 -1.74
CA ARG A 220 12.47 -3.14 -3.14
C ARG A 220 13.94 -2.75 -3.28
N GLN A 221 14.66 -3.49 -4.11
CA GLN A 221 16.03 -3.17 -4.52
C GLN A 221 16.08 -2.85 -6.01
N SER A 222 17.02 -2.01 -6.42
CA SER A 222 17.32 -1.82 -7.84
C SER A 222 17.96 -3.09 -8.42
N LYS A 223 17.88 -3.28 -9.75
CA LYS A 223 18.52 -4.43 -10.44
C LYS A 223 20.04 -4.44 -10.26
N GLU A 224 20.66 -3.29 -10.01
CA GLU A 224 22.09 -3.16 -9.76
C GLU A 224 22.43 -3.55 -8.32
N GLU A 225 21.62 -3.10 -7.35
CA GLU A 225 21.76 -3.44 -5.93
C GLU A 225 21.56 -4.95 -5.69
N ALA A 226 20.58 -5.56 -6.35
CA ALA A 226 20.29 -6.99 -6.25
C ALA A 226 21.45 -7.88 -6.74
N LYS A 227 22.36 -7.37 -7.59
CA LYS A 227 23.57 -8.10 -8.02
C LYS A 227 24.68 -8.08 -6.98
N ALA A 228 24.71 -7.07 -6.10
CA ALA A 228 25.74 -6.93 -5.09
C ALA A 228 25.41 -7.80 -3.87
N SER A 229 24.27 -7.55 -3.22
CA SER A 229 23.77 -8.34 -2.10
C SER A 229 22.30 -7.99 -1.82
N LYS A 230 21.57 -8.96 -1.28
CA LYS A 230 20.22 -8.71 -0.77
C LYS A 230 20.30 -7.92 0.53
N THR A 231 19.38 -6.98 0.73
CA THR A 231 19.23 -6.32 2.03
C THR A 231 18.50 -7.23 3.02
N TYR A 232 18.61 -6.95 4.32
CA TYR A 232 17.98 -7.78 5.35
C TYR A 232 16.45 -7.68 5.30
N ILE A 233 15.88 -6.52 4.94
CA ILE A 233 14.44 -6.35 4.73
C ILE A 233 13.97 -7.28 3.60
N ARG A 234 14.67 -7.26 2.45
CA ARG A 234 14.31 -8.09 1.29
C ARG A 234 14.39 -9.58 1.63
N GLN A 235 15.49 -10.01 2.23
CA GLN A 235 15.68 -11.41 2.61
C GLN A 235 14.58 -11.89 3.57
N THR A 236 14.29 -11.11 4.62
CA THR A 236 13.25 -11.45 5.60
C THR A 236 11.87 -11.56 4.95
N ALA A 237 11.51 -10.62 4.07
CA ALA A 237 10.24 -10.65 3.35
C ALA A 237 10.13 -11.86 2.40
N GLU A 238 11.21 -12.20 1.70
CA GLU A 238 11.27 -13.38 0.84
C GLU A 238 11.09 -14.67 1.63
N ASP A 239 11.77 -14.82 2.75
CA ASP A 239 11.70 -16.04 3.57
C ASP A 239 10.29 -16.28 4.13
N VAL A 240 9.60 -15.21 4.57
CA VAL A 240 8.18 -15.28 4.98
C VAL A 240 7.30 -15.74 3.82
N VAL A 241 7.46 -15.15 2.63
CA VAL A 241 6.62 -15.43 1.45
C VAL A 241 6.85 -16.84 0.92
N LEU A 242 8.10 -17.30 0.88
CA LEU A 242 8.46 -18.66 0.45
C LEU A 242 7.87 -19.70 1.41
N ALA A 243 7.95 -19.47 2.72
CA ALA A 243 7.34 -20.36 3.71
C ALA A 243 5.80 -20.38 3.59
N LEU A 244 5.17 -19.21 3.40
CA LEU A 244 3.73 -19.10 3.15
C LEU A 244 3.30 -19.83 1.87
N ALA A 245 4.00 -19.62 0.76
CA ALA A 245 3.72 -20.29 -0.52
C ALA A 245 3.81 -21.81 -0.38
N LYS A 246 4.84 -22.32 0.33
CA LYS A 246 5.00 -23.74 0.62
C LYS A 246 3.85 -24.31 1.46
N LEU A 247 3.43 -23.60 2.51
CA LEU A 247 2.29 -23.99 3.33
C LEU A 247 0.98 -23.98 2.52
N LEU A 248 0.72 -22.93 1.76
CA LEU A 248 -0.51 -22.79 1.00
C LEU A 248 -0.62 -23.80 -0.15
N GLY A 249 0.53 -24.23 -0.69
CA GLY A 249 0.66 -25.06 -1.88
C GLY A 249 0.37 -24.28 -3.17
N ASP A 250 -0.77 -23.58 -3.18
CA ASP A 250 -1.15 -22.59 -4.17
C ASP A 250 -0.91 -21.17 -3.60
N PRO A 251 0.07 -20.41 -4.10
CA PRO A 251 0.38 -19.07 -3.61
C PRO A 251 -0.76 -18.07 -3.77
N LEU A 252 -1.67 -18.26 -4.73
CA LEU A 252 -2.78 -17.33 -4.98
C LEU A 252 -4.09 -17.75 -4.27
N ARG A 253 -4.04 -18.79 -3.42
CA ARG A 253 -5.22 -19.32 -2.73
C ARG A 253 -5.98 -18.27 -1.90
N LEU A 254 -5.29 -17.25 -1.40
CA LEU A 254 -5.88 -16.23 -0.54
C LEU A 254 -6.36 -14.98 -1.31
N LEU A 255 -6.35 -15.03 -2.63
CA LEU A 255 -6.61 -13.87 -3.49
C LEU A 255 -8.02 -13.30 -3.32
N GLN A 256 -9.05 -14.16 -3.25
CA GLN A 256 -10.46 -13.74 -3.20
C GLN A 256 -10.89 -13.03 -1.92
N TYR A 257 -10.13 -13.15 -0.83
CA TYR A 257 -10.59 -12.67 0.48
C TYR A 257 -10.81 -11.17 0.51
N ALA A 258 -10.04 -10.36 -0.23
CA ALA A 258 -10.29 -8.92 -0.27
C ALA A 258 -11.67 -8.56 -0.80
N GLU A 259 -12.07 -9.16 -1.92
CA GLU A 259 -13.39 -8.95 -2.52
C GLU A 259 -14.49 -9.39 -1.54
N GLU A 260 -14.35 -10.57 -0.95
CA GLU A 260 -15.33 -11.11 0.00
C GLU A 260 -15.55 -10.16 1.18
N ARG A 261 -14.47 -9.51 1.68
CA ARG A 261 -14.54 -8.49 2.76
C ARG A 261 -15.18 -7.19 2.37
N VAL A 262 -15.03 -6.79 1.12
CA VAL A 262 -15.71 -5.61 0.60
C VAL A 262 -17.20 -5.89 0.39
N ARG A 263 -17.56 -7.08 -0.13
CA ARG A 263 -18.95 -7.46 -0.43
C ARG A 263 -19.79 -7.73 0.81
N THR A 264 -19.19 -8.20 1.91
CA THR A 264 -19.90 -8.51 3.16
C THR A 264 -19.38 -7.65 4.33
N PRO A 265 -20.01 -6.50 4.64
CA PRO A 265 -19.52 -5.57 5.66
C PRO A 265 -19.54 -6.16 7.09
N ARG A 266 -18.66 -5.65 7.97
CA ARG A 266 -18.48 -6.13 9.37
C ARG A 266 -19.77 -6.27 10.19
N LYS A 267 -20.78 -5.42 10.00
CA LYS A 267 -22.05 -5.48 10.74
C LYS A 267 -22.85 -6.76 10.47
N GLU A 268 -22.75 -7.32 9.26
CA GLU A 268 -23.36 -8.60 8.88
C GLU A 268 -22.49 -9.81 9.25
N ARG A 269 -21.20 -9.58 9.54
CA ARG A 269 -20.26 -10.61 10.00
C ARG A 269 -20.39 -10.85 11.50
N GLN A 270 -20.58 -9.82 12.32
CA GLN A 270 -20.73 -9.99 13.77
C GLN A 270 -21.98 -10.81 14.15
N SER A 271 -23.05 -10.80 13.34
CA SER A 271 -24.21 -11.68 13.52
C SER A 271 -23.99 -13.12 13.02
N LYS A 272 -22.99 -13.34 12.16
CA LYS A 272 -22.59 -14.63 11.59
C LYS A 272 -21.27 -15.19 12.13
N ASP A 273 -20.52 -14.45 12.93
CA ASP A 273 -19.20 -14.81 13.49
C ASP A 273 -19.32 -15.96 14.50
N SER A 274 -20.52 -16.25 15.00
CA SER A 274 -20.82 -17.48 15.73
C SER A 274 -20.81 -18.74 14.84
N SER A 275 -20.77 -18.61 13.51
CA SER A 275 -20.92 -19.71 12.53
C SER A 275 -19.76 -19.90 11.54
N HIS A 276 -18.81 -18.95 11.43
CA HIS A 276 -17.75 -19.06 10.42
C HIS A 276 -16.56 -19.91 10.89
N ASN A 277 -16.50 -21.14 10.41
CA ASN A 277 -15.33 -22.03 10.47
C ASN A 277 -14.15 -21.57 9.58
N ASN A 278 -14.04 -20.29 9.17
CA ASN A 278 -12.98 -19.83 8.25
C ASN A 278 -12.05 -18.82 8.92
N VAL A 279 -10.85 -19.25 9.31
CA VAL A 279 -9.88 -18.40 10.01
C VAL A 279 -9.35 -17.25 9.16
N PHE A 280 -9.33 -17.40 7.83
CA PHE A 280 -8.85 -16.38 6.90
C PHE A 280 -9.88 -15.29 6.64
N ALA A 281 -11.13 -15.46 7.06
CA ALA A 281 -12.15 -14.41 7.01
C ALA A 281 -12.06 -13.44 8.20
N SER A 282 -11.42 -13.86 9.29
CA SER A 282 -11.27 -13.09 10.52
C SER A 282 -10.24 -11.98 10.37
N GLU A 283 -10.63 -10.73 10.66
CA GLU A 283 -9.69 -9.60 10.64
C GLU A 283 -8.61 -9.73 11.72
N ALA A 284 -8.96 -10.23 12.90
CA ALA A 284 -8.02 -10.35 14.01
C ALA A 284 -6.91 -11.38 13.72
N LYS A 285 -7.24 -12.46 13.01
CA LYS A 285 -6.28 -13.53 12.67
C LYS A 285 -5.56 -13.27 11.35
N CYS A 286 -6.26 -12.70 10.38
CA CYS A 286 -5.76 -12.48 9.03
C CYS A 286 -6.13 -11.05 8.60
N PRO A 287 -5.40 -10.02 9.03
CA PRO A 287 -5.70 -8.64 8.68
C PRO A 287 -5.68 -8.41 7.15
N LEU A 288 -6.49 -7.48 6.67
CA LEU A 288 -6.57 -7.24 5.22
C LEU A 288 -5.27 -6.66 4.64
N LEU A 289 -4.56 -5.87 5.44
CA LEU A 289 -3.24 -5.33 5.09
C LEU A 289 -2.16 -6.43 5.04
N ALA A 290 -2.24 -7.45 5.91
CA ALA A 290 -1.39 -8.64 5.84
C ALA A 290 -1.50 -9.35 4.48
N LEU A 291 -2.75 -9.58 4.06
CA LEU A 291 -3.06 -10.19 2.77
C LEU A 291 -2.59 -9.30 1.62
N ALA A 292 -2.79 -7.98 1.71
CA ALA A 292 -2.33 -7.05 0.70
C ALA A 292 -0.80 -7.06 0.56
N MET A 293 -0.08 -7.08 1.68
CA MET A 293 1.38 -7.15 1.73
C MET A 293 1.89 -8.47 1.14
N TYR A 294 1.25 -9.60 1.45
CA TYR A 294 1.58 -10.91 0.85
C TYR A 294 1.47 -10.89 -0.69
N HIS A 295 0.34 -10.40 -1.23
CA HIS A 295 0.15 -10.35 -2.68
C HIS A 295 1.01 -9.28 -3.37
N TYR A 296 1.30 -8.16 -2.69
CA TYR A 296 2.31 -7.20 -3.14
C TYR A 296 3.68 -7.85 -3.25
N LEU A 297 4.11 -8.62 -2.26
CA LEU A 297 5.39 -9.31 -2.32
C LEU A 297 5.43 -10.35 -3.45
N LEU A 298 4.34 -11.11 -3.65
CA LEU A 298 4.25 -12.08 -4.75
C LEU A 298 4.36 -11.42 -6.13
N ILE A 299 3.56 -10.39 -6.39
CA ILE A 299 3.41 -9.85 -7.76
C ILE A 299 4.15 -8.52 -7.93
N GLY A 300 4.04 -7.61 -6.96
CA GLY A 300 4.71 -6.31 -6.97
C GLY A 300 6.24 -6.38 -6.87
N GLU A 301 6.74 -7.40 -6.15
CA GLU A 301 8.18 -7.65 -5.96
C GLU A 301 8.70 -8.89 -6.69
N ASP A 302 7.88 -9.47 -7.58
CA ASP A 302 8.23 -10.59 -8.47
C ASP A 302 8.73 -11.85 -7.73
N LEU A 303 8.10 -12.19 -6.59
CA LEU A 303 8.40 -13.40 -5.82
C LEU A 303 7.50 -14.60 -6.17
N LEU A 304 6.53 -14.40 -7.06
CA LEU A 304 5.67 -15.48 -7.54
C LEU A 304 6.44 -16.39 -8.49
N SER A 305 6.81 -17.58 -8.01
CA SER A 305 7.45 -18.58 -8.87
C SER A 305 6.50 -19.07 -9.97
N SER A 306 7.00 -19.09 -11.21
CA SER A 306 6.29 -19.63 -12.37
C SER A 306 6.02 -21.14 -12.28
N THR A 307 6.74 -21.85 -11.42
CA THR A 307 6.59 -23.31 -11.25
C THR A 307 5.53 -23.69 -10.22
N SER A 308 5.22 -22.82 -9.25
CA SER A 308 4.27 -23.12 -8.17
C SER A 308 2.87 -22.53 -8.40
N CYS A 309 2.72 -21.57 -9.31
CA CYS A 309 1.44 -20.94 -9.58
C CYS A 309 0.52 -21.84 -10.44
N PRO A 310 -0.70 -22.17 -9.99
CA PRO A 310 -1.66 -22.90 -10.80
C PRO A 310 -2.04 -22.13 -12.07
N LYS A 311 -2.09 -22.82 -13.21
CA LYS A 311 -2.46 -22.23 -14.52
C LYS A 311 -3.96 -22.06 -14.74
N VAL A 312 -4.77 -22.13 -13.68
CA VAL A 312 -6.25 -22.05 -13.74
C VAL A 312 -6.77 -20.63 -13.55
N TYR A 313 -5.95 -19.72 -13.05
CA TYR A 313 -6.31 -18.31 -12.84
C TYR A 313 -6.18 -17.53 -14.14
N SER A 314 -7.20 -16.74 -14.48
CA SER A 314 -7.08 -15.77 -15.57
C SER A 314 -6.33 -14.52 -15.08
N ASN A 315 -5.58 -13.88 -15.97
CA ASN A 315 -4.85 -12.65 -15.63
C ASN A 315 -5.79 -11.51 -15.21
N LYS A 316 -6.97 -11.42 -15.83
CA LYS A 316 -8.03 -10.46 -15.46
C LYS A 316 -8.52 -10.70 -14.03
N TYR A 317 -8.81 -11.95 -13.66
CA TYR A 317 -9.20 -12.31 -12.29
C TYR A 317 -8.12 -11.95 -11.28
N ILE A 318 -6.85 -12.29 -11.56
CA ILE A 318 -5.72 -11.92 -10.68
C ILE A 318 -5.66 -10.40 -10.52
N TYR A 319 -5.74 -9.66 -11.63
CA TYR A 319 -5.68 -8.21 -11.63
C TYR A 319 -6.78 -7.59 -10.76
N GLU A 320 -8.04 -7.96 -10.97
CA GLU A 320 -9.19 -7.37 -10.27
C GLU A 320 -9.17 -7.69 -8.77
N MET A 321 -8.85 -8.93 -8.40
CA MET A 321 -8.73 -9.31 -7.00
C MET A 321 -7.56 -8.58 -6.32
N CYS A 322 -6.41 -8.47 -6.99
CA CYS A 322 -5.29 -7.69 -6.48
C CYS A 322 -5.61 -6.19 -6.41
N LEU A 323 -6.47 -5.67 -7.28
CA LEU A 323 -6.88 -4.26 -7.26
C LEU A 323 -7.60 -3.91 -5.96
N HIS A 324 -8.34 -4.85 -5.36
CA HIS A 324 -8.91 -4.67 -4.01
C HIS A 324 -7.80 -4.49 -2.97
N TYR A 325 -6.74 -5.29 -3.00
CA TYR A 325 -5.59 -5.13 -2.10
C TYR A 325 -4.86 -3.81 -2.33
N CYS A 326 -4.61 -3.42 -3.58
CA CYS A 326 -4.04 -2.11 -3.91
C CYS A 326 -4.89 -0.98 -3.32
N THR A 327 -6.22 -1.10 -3.39
CA THR A 327 -7.16 -0.11 -2.84
C THR A 327 -7.06 0.02 -1.32
N GLN A 328 -6.71 -1.05 -0.60
CA GLN A 328 -6.51 -0.98 0.85
C GLN A 328 -5.19 -0.30 1.20
N LEU A 329 -4.11 -0.64 0.49
CA LEU A 329 -2.79 -0.04 0.70
C LEU A 329 -2.77 1.45 0.32
N ILE A 330 -3.46 1.85 -0.75
CA ILE A 330 -3.45 3.23 -1.24
C ILE A 330 -4.23 4.20 -0.33
N LYS A 331 -5.21 3.67 0.41
CA LYS A 331 -6.01 4.45 1.38
C LYS A 331 -5.31 4.58 2.74
N HIS A 332 -4.17 3.93 2.92
CA HIS A 332 -3.41 3.99 4.16
C HIS A 332 -2.82 5.40 4.38
N GLU A 333 -2.69 5.83 5.64
CA GLU A 333 -2.20 7.17 6.00
C GLU A 333 -0.69 7.34 5.76
N LYS A 334 0.09 6.27 5.92
CA LYS A 334 1.56 6.30 5.80
C LYS A 334 2.01 6.19 4.34
N THR A 335 2.90 7.08 3.92
CA THR A 335 3.39 7.19 2.54
C THR A 335 4.17 5.96 2.09
N ALA A 336 4.91 5.30 2.99
CA ALA A 336 5.61 4.04 2.68
C ALA A 336 4.65 2.92 2.25
N VAL A 337 3.46 2.84 2.87
CA VAL A 337 2.43 1.84 2.54
C VAL A 337 1.72 2.20 1.23
N GLN A 338 1.38 3.48 1.05
CA GLN A 338 0.85 3.97 -0.23
C GLN A 338 1.81 3.67 -1.38
N TYR A 339 3.12 3.82 -1.13
CA TYR A 339 4.14 3.56 -2.14
C TYR A 339 4.10 2.12 -2.64
N LYS A 340 3.97 1.15 -1.73
CA LYS A 340 3.79 -0.27 -2.09
C LYS A 340 2.55 -0.48 -2.95
N ALA A 341 1.44 0.21 -2.66
CA ALA A 341 0.24 0.15 -3.50
C ALA A 341 0.51 0.59 -4.94
N ILE A 342 1.25 1.69 -5.12
CA ILE A 342 1.64 2.22 -6.43
C ILE A 342 2.52 1.22 -7.18
N LEU A 343 3.50 0.63 -6.49
CA LEU A 343 4.37 -0.39 -7.09
C LEU A 343 3.61 -1.64 -7.47
N PHE A 344 2.73 -2.10 -6.58
CA PHE A 344 1.90 -3.28 -6.80
C PHE A 344 1.01 -3.07 -8.04
N ALA A 345 0.23 -1.99 -8.06
CA ALA A 345 -0.65 -1.68 -9.18
C ALA A 345 0.13 -1.44 -10.49
N GLY A 346 1.33 -0.88 -10.42
CA GLY A 346 2.23 -0.73 -11.55
C GLY A 346 2.67 -2.08 -12.15
N GLN A 347 2.98 -3.07 -11.32
CA GLN A 347 3.29 -4.41 -11.81
C GLN A 347 2.08 -5.16 -12.35
N LEU A 348 0.90 -4.95 -11.77
CA LEU A 348 -0.34 -5.57 -12.28
C LEU A 348 -0.61 -5.21 -13.75
N GLN A 349 -0.19 -4.02 -14.20
CA GLN A 349 -0.32 -3.61 -15.62
C GLN A 349 0.36 -4.60 -16.58
N ASN A 350 1.40 -5.30 -16.14
CA ASN A 350 2.14 -6.25 -16.98
C ASN A 350 1.38 -7.57 -17.19
N LEU A 351 0.34 -7.85 -16.40
CA LEU A 351 -0.46 -9.07 -16.53
C LEU A 351 -1.38 -9.06 -17.76
N LEU A 352 -1.76 -7.87 -18.25
CA LEU A 352 -2.84 -7.68 -19.23
C LEU A 352 -2.34 -7.35 -20.64
N GLN A 353 -1.03 -7.37 -20.90
CA GLN A 353 -0.40 -6.85 -22.12
C GLN A 353 -0.97 -7.40 -23.47
N LYS A 354 -1.72 -8.51 -23.46
CA LYS A 354 -2.30 -9.13 -24.65
C LYS A 354 -3.83 -9.19 -24.69
N ASP A 355 -4.51 -8.80 -23.61
CA ASP A 355 -5.97 -8.88 -23.49
C ASP A 355 -6.49 -7.69 -22.67
N PRO A 356 -6.83 -6.57 -23.33
CA PRO A 356 -7.32 -5.39 -22.62
C PRO A 356 -8.67 -5.69 -21.94
N PHE A 357 -8.93 -4.97 -20.86
CA PHE A 357 -10.27 -4.90 -20.29
C PHE A 357 -11.24 -4.27 -21.27
N GLN A 358 -12.48 -4.74 -21.25
CA GLN A 358 -13.61 -4.19 -21.97
C GLN A 358 -14.38 -3.22 -21.07
N ALA A 359 -15.23 -2.40 -21.67
CA ALA A 359 -16.09 -1.48 -20.93
C ALA A 359 -16.97 -2.17 -19.86
N ILE A 360 -17.44 -3.39 -20.12
CA ILE A 360 -18.26 -4.18 -19.17
C ILE A 360 -17.50 -4.50 -17.88
N ASP A 361 -16.17 -4.63 -17.93
CA ASP A 361 -15.36 -4.97 -16.75
C ASP A 361 -15.40 -3.82 -15.70
N LEU A 362 -15.69 -2.60 -16.14
CA LEU A 362 -15.88 -1.43 -15.25
C LEU A 362 -17.15 -1.52 -14.37
N GLU A 363 -18.02 -2.49 -14.58
CA GLU A 363 -19.16 -2.75 -13.67
C GLU A 363 -18.69 -3.16 -12.28
N LEU A 364 -17.48 -3.71 -12.15
CA LEU A 364 -16.90 -4.04 -10.86
C LEU A 364 -16.56 -2.77 -10.06
N PRO A 365 -17.10 -2.58 -8.83
CA PRO A 365 -16.92 -1.37 -8.04
C PRO A 365 -15.46 -1.05 -7.67
N VAL A 366 -14.59 -2.07 -7.70
CA VAL A 366 -13.17 -1.94 -7.33
C VAL A 366 -12.46 -0.90 -8.18
N HIS A 367 -12.76 -0.83 -9.48
CA HIS A 367 -12.17 0.13 -10.41
C HIS A 367 -12.43 1.58 -9.98
N LYS A 368 -13.67 1.89 -9.58
CA LYS A 368 -14.03 3.20 -9.05
C LYS A 368 -13.28 3.50 -7.75
N THR A 369 -13.33 2.57 -6.78
CA THR A 369 -12.72 2.80 -5.47
C THR A 369 -11.20 2.93 -5.51
N PHE A 370 -10.56 2.23 -6.47
CA PHE A 370 -9.12 2.34 -6.72
C PHE A 370 -8.77 3.72 -7.29
N LEU A 371 -9.50 4.17 -8.32
CA LEU A 371 -9.26 5.46 -8.95
C LEU A 371 -9.51 6.65 -8.01
N GLU A 372 -10.50 6.57 -7.12
CA GLU A 372 -10.71 7.55 -6.06
C GLU A 372 -9.51 7.61 -5.10
N GLY A 373 -9.03 6.45 -4.64
CA GLY A 373 -7.83 6.37 -3.81
C GLY A 373 -6.57 6.92 -4.50
N LEU A 374 -6.37 6.57 -5.77
CA LEU A 374 -5.25 7.02 -6.58
C LEU A 374 -5.29 8.53 -6.83
N SER A 375 -6.48 9.07 -7.12
CA SER A 375 -6.68 10.52 -7.30
C SER A 375 -6.37 11.28 -6.02
N ASN A 376 -6.79 10.76 -4.86
CA ASN A 376 -6.47 11.35 -3.57
C ASN A 376 -4.96 11.35 -3.30
N VAL A 377 -4.24 10.28 -3.65
CA VAL A 377 -2.77 10.25 -3.51
C VAL A 377 -2.11 11.26 -4.44
N ILE A 378 -2.58 11.42 -5.68
CA ILE A 378 -2.03 12.41 -6.63
C ILE A 378 -2.15 13.83 -6.08
N VAL A 379 -3.29 14.17 -5.48
CA VAL A 379 -3.57 15.54 -5.02
C VAL A 379 -3.03 15.82 -3.62
N TYR A 380 -3.22 14.89 -2.68
CA TYR A 380 -3.07 15.18 -1.25
C TYR A 380 -1.92 14.45 -0.55
N SER A 381 -1.24 13.48 -1.19
CA SER A 381 -0.16 12.75 -0.52
C SER A 381 1.01 13.70 -0.19
N GLY A 382 1.56 13.59 1.02
CA GLY A 382 2.73 14.38 1.44
C GLY A 382 4.01 14.04 0.66
N SER A 383 4.14 12.82 0.11
CA SER A 383 5.33 12.43 -0.65
C SER A 383 5.24 12.83 -2.11
N GLU A 384 6.22 13.60 -2.58
CA GLU A 384 6.32 14.02 -3.98
C GLU A 384 6.51 12.81 -4.91
N ARG A 385 7.28 11.80 -4.46
CA ARG A 385 7.45 10.52 -5.15
C ARG A 385 6.09 9.86 -5.41
N ASN A 386 5.25 9.76 -4.38
CA ASN A 386 3.94 9.14 -4.49
C ASN A 386 3.02 9.91 -5.44
N ARG A 387 2.99 11.25 -5.36
CA ARG A 387 2.19 12.08 -6.27
C ARG A 387 2.61 11.89 -7.74
N LYS A 388 3.92 11.94 -8.01
CA LYS A 388 4.47 11.79 -9.38
C LYS A 388 4.25 10.38 -9.93
N GLN A 389 4.55 9.33 -9.18
CA GLN A 389 4.37 7.96 -9.66
C GLN A 389 2.90 7.58 -9.82
N SER A 390 2.01 8.07 -8.94
CA SER A 390 0.57 7.87 -9.09
C SER A 390 0.00 8.55 -10.34
N SER A 391 0.53 9.72 -10.70
CA SER A 391 0.17 10.42 -11.95
C SER A 391 0.57 9.63 -13.20
N VAL A 392 1.69 8.90 -13.16
CA VAL A 392 2.07 7.98 -14.25
C VAL A 392 1.14 6.76 -14.25
N LEU A 393 0.86 6.21 -13.08
CA LEU A 393 0.05 5.01 -12.91
C LEU A 393 -1.40 5.20 -13.38
N ILE A 394 -2.04 6.34 -13.12
CA ILE A 394 -3.43 6.58 -13.57
C ILE A 394 -3.55 6.52 -15.09
N ARG A 395 -2.54 7.04 -15.81
CA ARG A 395 -2.47 6.94 -17.27
C ARG A 395 -2.28 5.48 -17.71
N GLN A 396 -1.35 4.76 -17.09
CA GLN A 396 -1.10 3.34 -17.41
C GLN A 396 -2.34 2.48 -17.20
N TYR A 397 -3.06 2.74 -16.11
CA TYR A 397 -4.33 2.08 -15.79
C TYR A 397 -5.39 2.34 -16.86
N ILE A 398 -5.58 3.60 -17.29
CA ILE A 398 -6.54 3.93 -18.36
C ILE A 398 -6.22 3.14 -19.64
N MET A 399 -4.93 3.00 -19.98
CA MET A 399 -4.52 2.31 -21.19
C MET A 399 -4.79 0.79 -21.18
N GLN A 400 -5.13 0.18 -20.04
CA GLN A 400 -5.50 -1.24 -19.97
C GLN A 400 -6.86 -1.55 -20.57
N PHE A 401 -7.69 -0.55 -20.79
CA PHE A 401 -9.04 -0.73 -21.33
C PHE A 401 -9.05 -0.57 -22.85
N ASP A 402 -10.09 -1.09 -23.47
CA ASP A 402 -10.51 -0.79 -24.84
C ASP A 402 -10.94 0.69 -24.99
N PRO A 403 -11.17 1.19 -26.22
CA PRO A 403 -11.54 2.58 -26.44
C PRO A 403 -12.79 3.05 -25.69
N GLU A 404 -13.81 2.18 -25.56
CA GLU A 404 -15.02 2.51 -24.80
C GLU A 404 -14.73 2.61 -23.30
N GLY A 405 -14.03 1.63 -22.72
CA GLY A 405 -13.65 1.65 -21.31
C GLY A 405 -12.76 2.84 -20.97
N ARG A 406 -11.80 3.20 -21.83
CA ARG A 406 -10.97 4.42 -21.69
C ARG A 406 -11.83 5.67 -21.59
N TYR A 407 -12.80 5.81 -22.48
CA TYR A 407 -13.73 6.93 -22.49
C TYR A 407 -14.59 6.98 -21.22
N MET A 408 -15.11 5.83 -20.78
CA MET A 408 -15.91 5.73 -19.55
C MET A 408 -15.10 6.11 -18.30
N VAL A 409 -13.86 5.63 -18.19
CA VAL A 409 -12.97 5.98 -17.08
C VAL A 409 -12.67 7.48 -17.07
N ILE A 410 -12.27 8.05 -18.22
CA ILE A 410 -11.94 9.48 -18.33
C ILE A 410 -13.14 10.36 -17.98
N THR A 411 -14.32 10.05 -18.53
CA THR A 411 -15.54 10.83 -18.25
C THR A 411 -16.02 10.70 -16.82
N ASN A 412 -15.81 9.55 -16.18
CA ASN A 412 -16.04 9.40 -14.74
C ASN A 412 -15.05 10.24 -13.92
N LEU A 413 -13.77 10.19 -14.24
CA LEU A 413 -12.73 10.96 -13.54
C LEU A 413 -13.02 12.47 -13.56
N PHE A 414 -13.48 13.03 -14.68
CA PHE A 414 -13.92 14.44 -14.71
C PHE A 414 -15.06 14.77 -13.74
N LYS A 415 -15.94 13.82 -13.44
CA LYS A 415 -17.07 14.01 -12.51
C LYS A 415 -16.66 13.89 -11.05
N VAL A 416 -15.72 13.01 -10.73
CA VAL A 416 -15.34 12.71 -9.34
C VAL A 416 -14.14 13.51 -8.84
N VAL A 417 -13.24 13.93 -9.74
CA VAL A 417 -12.08 14.76 -9.39
C VAL A 417 -12.48 16.23 -9.40
N SER A 418 -12.25 16.94 -8.31
CA SER A 418 -12.48 18.39 -8.19
C SER A 418 -11.24 19.24 -8.52
N HIS A 419 -10.04 18.71 -8.29
CA HIS A 419 -8.78 19.43 -8.41
C HIS A 419 -8.44 19.77 -9.88
N ASN A 420 -8.36 21.07 -10.20
CA ASN A 420 -8.16 21.57 -11.57
C ASN A 420 -6.87 21.05 -12.22
N GLY A 421 -5.77 20.93 -11.47
CA GLY A 421 -4.52 20.38 -11.98
C GLY A 421 -4.59 18.89 -12.36
N LEU A 422 -5.48 18.10 -11.71
CA LEU A 422 -5.67 16.70 -12.09
C LEU A 422 -6.67 16.59 -13.25
N GLN A 423 -7.74 17.41 -13.25
CA GLN A 423 -8.64 17.52 -14.40
C GLN A 423 -7.89 17.92 -15.68
N SER A 424 -6.95 18.86 -15.60
CA SER A 424 -6.13 19.31 -16.72
C SER A 424 -5.22 18.19 -17.25
N TYR A 425 -4.68 17.36 -16.36
CA TYR A 425 -3.92 16.16 -16.73
C TYR A 425 -4.80 15.11 -17.40
N ILE A 426 -6.01 14.85 -16.89
CA ILE A 426 -6.98 13.93 -17.51
C ILE A 426 -7.39 14.43 -18.91
N ALA A 427 -7.62 15.72 -19.08
CA ALA A 427 -7.89 16.33 -20.39
C ALA A 427 -6.72 16.13 -21.36
N THR A 428 -5.49 16.22 -20.86
CA THR A 428 -4.29 15.96 -21.66
C THR A 428 -4.21 14.51 -22.09
N ILE A 429 -4.52 13.53 -21.21
CA ILE A 429 -4.62 12.11 -21.57
C ILE A 429 -5.63 11.91 -22.70
N TYR A 430 -6.82 12.50 -22.58
CA TYR A 430 -7.85 12.37 -23.61
C TYR A 430 -7.42 12.97 -24.95
N LYS A 431 -6.78 14.14 -24.95
CA LYS A 431 -6.19 14.74 -26.15
C LYS A 431 -5.10 13.86 -26.77
N ASP A 432 -4.29 13.18 -25.96
CA ASP A 432 -3.28 12.23 -26.46
C ASP A 432 -3.93 11.02 -27.17
N LEU A 433 -5.06 10.53 -26.65
CA LEU A 433 -5.84 9.45 -27.28
C LEU A 433 -6.41 9.90 -28.65
N VAL A 434 -7.00 11.09 -28.72
CA VAL A 434 -7.47 11.66 -30.00
C VAL A 434 -6.32 11.82 -31.00
N ASN A 435 -5.15 12.27 -30.53
CA ASN A 435 -3.97 12.40 -31.40
C ASN A 435 -3.49 11.05 -31.95
N ALA A 436 -3.54 9.99 -31.14
CA ALA A 436 -3.17 8.65 -31.59
C ALA A 436 -4.06 8.16 -32.73
N GLU A 437 -5.37 8.40 -32.67
CA GLU A 437 -6.30 8.09 -33.76
C GLU A 437 -6.06 8.96 -35.00
N LEU A 438 -5.77 10.25 -34.82
CA LEU A 438 -5.42 11.15 -35.92
C LEU A 438 -4.07 10.81 -36.58
N ALA A 439 -3.23 10.01 -35.93
CA ALA A 439 -2.00 9.48 -36.49
C ALA A 439 -2.21 8.16 -37.25
N SER A 440 -3.35 7.49 -37.07
CA SER A 440 -3.70 6.29 -37.84
C SER A 440 -4.39 6.65 -39.16
N ASP A 441 -4.30 5.74 -40.13
CA ASP A 441 -4.91 5.90 -41.47
C ASP A 441 -6.41 5.55 -41.51
N GLY A 442 -6.94 4.91 -40.45
CA GLY A 442 -8.34 4.48 -40.36
C GLY A 442 -9.31 5.58 -39.90
N GLU A 443 -10.61 5.32 -39.90
CA GLU A 443 -11.56 6.25 -39.28
C GLU A 443 -11.33 6.30 -37.76
N PRO A 444 -11.28 7.51 -37.15
CA PRO A 444 -11.12 7.61 -35.71
C PRO A 444 -12.28 6.96 -34.97
N SER A 445 -11.96 6.22 -33.91
CA SER A 445 -12.97 5.62 -33.03
C SER A 445 -14.06 6.62 -32.61
N PRO A 446 -15.36 6.23 -32.59
CA PRO A 446 -16.46 7.09 -32.19
C PRO A 446 -16.33 7.68 -30.78
N TRP A 447 -15.48 7.08 -29.94
CA TRP A 447 -15.19 7.56 -28.59
C TRP A 447 -14.23 8.74 -28.56
N TYR A 448 -13.53 9.00 -29.67
CA TYR A 448 -12.53 10.06 -29.82
C TYR A 448 -12.87 11.05 -30.96
N SER A 449 -14.06 10.93 -31.55
CA SER A 449 -14.56 11.78 -32.64
C SER A 449 -16.05 12.11 -32.46
N GLY A 450 -16.57 12.98 -33.33
CA GLY A 450 -17.99 13.25 -33.45
C GLY A 450 -18.65 13.69 -32.14
N LYS A 451 -19.81 13.10 -31.84
CA LYS A 451 -20.65 13.46 -30.68
C LYS A 451 -19.92 13.28 -29.34
N ARG A 452 -19.11 12.22 -29.18
CA ARG A 452 -18.44 11.93 -27.90
C ARG A 452 -17.30 12.89 -27.61
N LEU A 453 -16.50 13.22 -28.62
CA LEU A 453 -15.49 14.27 -28.51
C LEU A 453 -16.12 15.64 -28.20
N LYS A 454 -17.19 15.98 -28.92
CA LYS A 454 -17.97 17.20 -28.66
C LYS A 454 -18.46 17.26 -27.21
N GLU A 455 -19.01 16.17 -26.68
CA GLU A 455 -19.48 16.09 -25.29
C GLU A 455 -18.35 16.32 -24.28
N VAL A 456 -17.18 15.70 -24.48
CA VAL A 456 -16.04 15.90 -23.57
C VAL A 456 -15.54 17.35 -23.64
N LEU A 457 -15.37 17.91 -24.83
CA LEU A 457 -14.89 19.28 -24.97
C LEU A 457 -15.86 20.29 -24.38
N LEU A 458 -17.15 20.24 -24.75
CA LEU A 458 -18.12 21.28 -24.36
C LEU A 458 -18.64 21.13 -22.93
N LYS A 459 -18.62 19.92 -22.35
CA LYS A 459 -19.21 19.67 -21.03
C LYS A 459 -18.19 19.39 -19.93
N GLN A 460 -16.93 19.14 -20.26
CA GLN A 460 -15.90 18.80 -19.27
C GLN A 460 -14.66 19.69 -19.41
N VAL A 461 -14.12 19.85 -20.62
CA VAL A 461 -12.83 20.53 -20.82
C VAL A 461 -12.97 22.05 -20.93
N CYS A 462 -13.84 22.52 -21.82
CA CYS A 462 -14.03 23.93 -22.14
C CYS A 462 -15.22 24.51 -21.36
N VAL A 463 -15.17 24.44 -20.02
CA VAL A 463 -16.27 24.86 -19.15
C VAL A 463 -15.81 25.92 -18.15
N LEU A 464 -16.57 27.01 -18.06
CA LEU A 464 -16.46 28.00 -17.00
C LEU A 464 -17.56 27.75 -15.97
N LYS A 465 -17.21 27.19 -14.80
CA LYS A 465 -18.17 26.70 -13.79
C LYS A 465 -19.19 27.77 -13.35
N LYS A 466 -18.77 29.03 -13.26
CA LYS A 466 -19.61 30.20 -12.91
C LYS A 466 -19.76 31.17 -14.09
N GLY A 467 -19.58 30.70 -15.32
CA GLY A 467 -19.57 31.56 -16.50
C GLY A 467 -18.49 32.65 -16.39
N VAL A 468 -18.85 33.90 -16.69
CA VAL A 468 -17.91 35.04 -16.65
C VAL A 468 -17.38 35.36 -15.25
N GLU A 469 -18.05 34.89 -14.19
CA GLU A 469 -17.69 35.07 -12.78
C GLU A 469 -16.80 33.93 -12.25
N THR A 470 -16.29 33.07 -13.12
CA THR A 470 -15.38 31.99 -12.72
C THR A 470 -14.08 32.58 -12.21
N ASP A 471 -13.58 32.09 -11.07
CA ASP A 471 -12.26 32.45 -10.57
C ASP A 471 -11.19 31.88 -11.51
N LEU A 472 -10.58 32.78 -12.28
CA LEU A 472 -9.57 32.44 -13.27
C LEU A 472 -8.24 32.03 -12.62
N THR A 473 -7.95 32.49 -11.40
CA THR A 473 -6.71 32.15 -10.70
C THR A 473 -6.77 30.70 -10.20
N GLU A 474 -7.89 30.30 -9.60
CA GLU A 474 -8.12 28.93 -9.13
C GLU A 474 -8.21 27.94 -10.32
N SER A 475 -8.80 28.38 -11.44
CA SER A 475 -9.06 27.53 -12.61
C SER A 475 -7.97 27.59 -13.69
N ALA A 476 -6.84 28.26 -13.40
CA ALA A 476 -5.82 28.58 -14.41
C ALA A 476 -5.29 27.35 -15.16
N ASP A 477 -4.89 26.30 -14.43
CA ASP A 477 -4.35 25.07 -15.01
C ASP A 477 -5.32 24.42 -16.02
N MET A 478 -6.61 24.38 -15.66
CA MET A 478 -7.63 23.77 -16.49
C MET A 478 -7.95 24.61 -17.72
N ILE A 479 -8.06 25.94 -17.57
CA ILE A 479 -8.33 26.86 -18.67
C ILE A 479 -7.18 26.88 -19.68
N ILE A 480 -5.94 26.96 -19.19
CA ILE A 480 -4.74 26.93 -20.03
C ILE A 480 -4.65 25.60 -20.79
N SER A 481 -4.93 24.48 -20.12
CA SER A 481 -4.98 23.16 -20.77
C SER A 481 -6.08 23.09 -21.83
N ALA A 482 -7.28 23.59 -21.55
CA ALA A 482 -8.40 23.62 -22.48
C ALA A 482 -8.08 24.41 -23.75
N LEU A 483 -7.50 25.62 -23.61
CA LEU A 483 -7.08 26.43 -24.76
C LEU A 483 -6.01 25.72 -25.61
N ASN A 484 -5.02 25.08 -24.95
CA ASN A 484 -4.00 24.32 -25.65
C ASN A 484 -4.57 23.10 -26.39
N ILE A 485 -5.52 22.37 -25.79
CA ILE A 485 -6.19 21.24 -26.42
C ILE A 485 -6.99 21.69 -27.65
N VAL A 486 -7.80 22.76 -27.52
CA VAL A 486 -8.57 23.29 -28.66
C VAL A 486 -7.64 23.73 -29.77
N ARG A 487 -6.60 24.51 -29.45
CA ARG A 487 -5.60 24.94 -30.43
C ARG A 487 -4.96 23.74 -31.13
N PHE A 488 -4.54 22.74 -30.37
CA PHE A 488 -3.93 21.54 -30.90
C PHE A 488 -4.85 20.83 -31.89
N LEU A 489 -6.12 20.60 -31.53
CA LEU A 489 -7.08 19.90 -32.39
C LEU A 489 -7.35 20.67 -33.68
N LEU A 490 -7.54 22.00 -33.61
CA LEU A 490 -7.76 22.83 -34.79
C LEU A 490 -6.55 22.85 -35.74
N VAL A 491 -5.34 22.85 -35.19
CA VAL A 491 -4.11 22.82 -36.02
C VAL A 491 -3.87 21.45 -36.63
N ARG A 492 -4.13 20.38 -35.85
CA ARG A 492 -3.81 18.99 -36.22
C ARG A 492 -4.82 18.38 -37.19
N ASP A 493 -6.12 18.63 -36.97
CA ASP A 493 -7.21 17.98 -37.71
C ASP A 493 -7.77 18.88 -38.81
N LYS A 494 -6.94 19.23 -39.80
CA LYS A 494 -7.36 20.07 -40.94
C LYS A 494 -8.38 19.40 -41.87
N SER A 495 -8.44 18.07 -41.85
CA SER A 495 -9.37 17.26 -42.66
C SER A 495 -10.69 16.97 -41.93
N ASN A 496 -10.87 17.50 -40.73
CA ASN A 496 -12.07 17.33 -39.91
C ASN A 496 -12.43 15.87 -39.61
N ARG A 497 -11.44 14.98 -39.47
CA ARG A 497 -11.66 13.56 -39.15
C ARG A 497 -12.33 13.36 -37.79
N THR A 498 -12.14 14.28 -36.85
CA THR A 498 -12.76 14.26 -35.53
C THR A 498 -14.11 14.97 -35.46
N SER A 499 -14.53 15.64 -36.54
CA SER A 499 -15.68 16.56 -36.57
C SER A 499 -15.53 17.83 -35.72
N ILE A 500 -14.32 18.16 -35.24
CA ILE A 500 -14.06 19.35 -34.41
C ILE A 500 -14.58 20.64 -35.04
N TRP A 501 -14.46 20.79 -36.37
CA TRP A 501 -14.85 22.00 -37.09
C TRP A 501 -16.36 22.24 -37.08
N ASP A 502 -17.15 21.17 -36.95
CA ASP A 502 -18.61 21.22 -37.04
C ASP A 502 -19.24 21.96 -35.85
N TYR A 503 -18.56 22.01 -34.71
CA TYR A 503 -19.06 22.62 -33.47
C TYR A 503 -18.16 23.73 -32.92
N VAL A 504 -17.27 24.30 -33.74
CA VAL A 504 -16.48 25.50 -33.39
C VAL A 504 -17.38 26.69 -33.05
N GLY A 505 -18.55 26.81 -33.69
CA GLY A 505 -19.54 27.84 -33.35
C GLY A 505 -20.03 27.74 -31.90
N GLU A 506 -20.25 26.52 -31.41
CA GLU A 506 -20.64 26.27 -30.02
C GLU A 506 -19.48 26.53 -29.06
N LEU A 507 -18.25 26.12 -29.39
CA LEU A 507 -17.05 26.43 -28.61
C LEU A 507 -16.86 27.94 -28.43
N ASN A 508 -17.04 28.72 -29.50
CA ASN A 508 -16.98 30.18 -29.42
C ASN A 508 -18.02 30.74 -28.45
N LYS A 509 -19.27 30.32 -28.60
CA LYS A 509 -20.40 30.84 -27.83
C LYS A 509 -20.34 30.45 -26.35
N GLN A 510 -19.95 29.22 -26.05
CA GLN A 510 -20.04 28.64 -24.70
C GLN A 510 -18.76 28.83 -23.88
N PHE A 511 -17.59 28.96 -24.53
CA PHE A 511 -16.30 29.02 -23.83
C PHE A 511 -15.45 30.23 -24.22
N LEU A 512 -15.09 30.38 -25.51
CA LEU A 512 -14.07 31.38 -25.91
C LEU A 512 -14.53 32.83 -25.70
N HIS A 513 -15.77 33.17 -26.08
CA HIS A 513 -16.30 34.52 -25.86
C HIS A 513 -16.54 34.83 -24.37
N PRO A 514 -17.18 33.93 -23.58
CA PRO A 514 -17.27 34.12 -22.13
C PRO A 514 -15.91 34.25 -21.45
N LEU A 515 -14.91 33.47 -21.85
CA LEU A 515 -13.57 33.53 -21.29
C LEU A 515 -12.89 34.87 -21.55
N ARG A 516 -12.99 35.43 -22.77
CA ARG A 516 -12.47 36.78 -23.08
C ARG A 516 -13.03 37.81 -22.10
N LYS A 517 -14.36 37.82 -21.92
CA LYS A 517 -15.03 38.74 -21.00
C LYS A 517 -14.58 38.54 -19.55
N SER A 518 -14.42 37.28 -19.13
CA SER A 518 -13.94 36.95 -17.78
C SER A 518 -12.51 37.48 -17.56
N ILE A 519 -11.60 37.31 -18.53
CA ILE A 519 -10.23 37.83 -18.48
C ILE A 519 -10.25 39.36 -18.37
N ASP A 520 -11.04 40.05 -19.19
CA ASP A 520 -11.13 41.51 -19.17
C ASP A 520 -11.63 42.03 -17.80
N LEU A 521 -12.65 41.38 -17.23
CA LEU A 521 -13.20 41.71 -15.91
C LEU A 521 -12.19 41.45 -14.79
N SER A 522 -11.57 40.27 -14.76
CA SER A 522 -10.57 39.91 -13.75
C SER A 522 -9.35 40.82 -13.82
N ARG A 523 -8.90 41.19 -15.02
CA ARG A 523 -7.79 42.12 -15.19
C ARG A 523 -8.12 43.49 -14.60
N ALA A 524 -9.29 44.04 -14.93
CA ALA A 524 -9.72 45.34 -14.40
C ALA A 524 -9.77 45.34 -12.86
N HIS A 525 -10.35 44.28 -12.27
CA HIS A 525 -10.40 44.11 -10.81
C HIS A 525 -9.01 44.06 -10.17
N PHE A 526 -8.12 43.21 -10.69
CA PHE A 526 -6.78 43.03 -10.13
C PHE A 526 -5.88 44.26 -10.34
N GLU A 527 -6.07 45.02 -11.41
CA GLU A 527 -5.38 46.30 -11.63
C GLU A 527 -5.83 47.38 -10.63
N GLU A 528 -7.12 47.43 -10.32
CA GLU A 528 -7.66 48.34 -9.30
C GLU A 528 -7.15 47.95 -7.90
N GLU A 529 -7.20 46.66 -7.56
CA GLU A 529 -6.69 46.14 -6.29
C GLU A 529 -5.20 46.39 -6.11
N LYS A 530 -4.40 46.20 -7.17
CA LYS A 530 -2.97 46.52 -7.17
C LYS A 530 -2.72 47.99 -6.87
N LYS A 531 -3.46 48.91 -7.50
CA LYS A 531 -3.33 50.35 -7.25
C LYS A 531 -3.69 50.69 -5.79
N ALA A 532 -4.77 50.12 -5.27
CA ALA A 532 -5.17 50.32 -3.87
C ALA A 532 -4.08 49.90 -2.88
N VAL A 533 -3.43 48.75 -3.11
CA VAL A 533 -2.30 48.26 -2.29
C VAL A 533 -1.06 49.14 -2.44
N GLU A 534 -0.77 49.65 -3.65
CA GLU A 534 0.34 50.58 -3.91
C GLU A 534 0.12 51.96 -3.24
N GLU A 535 -1.12 52.40 -3.12
CA GLU A 535 -1.48 53.70 -2.54
C GLU A 535 -1.78 53.62 -1.04
N GLY A 536 -1.75 52.42 -0.45
CA GLY A 536 -2.08 52.20 0.96
C GLY A 536 -3.55 52.45 1.30
N ARG A 537 -4.44 52.38 0.29
CA ARG A 537 -5.89 52.56 0.41
C ARG A 537 -6.59 51.20 0.56
N GLU A 538 -6.13 50.39 1.50
CA GLU A 538 -6.81 49.13 1.80
C GLU A 538 -8.16 49.45 2.45
N ASP A 539 -9.27 49.21 1.73
CA ASP A 539 -10.60 49.18 2.33
C ASP A 539 -10.68 47.99 3.31
N ASP A 540 -11.24 48.20 4.51
CA ASP A 540 -11.48 47.20 5.58
C ASP A 540 -12.44 46.05 5.17
N LYS A 541 -12.59 45.76 3.88
CA LYS A 541 -13.40 44.64 3.39
C LYS A 541 -12.57 43.35 3.34
N PRO A 542 -13.09 42.22 3.84
CA PRO A 542 -12.42 40.94 3.76
C PRO A 542 -12.56 40.41 2.32
N GLY A 543 -11.75 40.91 1.39
CA GLY A 543 -11.75 40.50 -0.02
C GLY A 543 -10.70 39.45 -0.36
N PHE A 544 -9.70 39.26 0.50
CA PHE A 544 -8.56 38.38 0.22
C PHE A 544 -8.72 37.02 0.93
N GLU A 545 -9.75 36.25 0.58
CA GLU A 545 -9.73 34.80 0.79
C GLU A 545 -9.06 34.17 -0.45
N VAL A 546 -7.76 34.40 -0.61
CA VAL A 546 -6.97 33.45 -1.40
C VAL A 546 -6.90 32.19 -0.56
N SER A 547 -7.60 31.15 -0.99
CA SER A 547 -7.47 29.79 -0.46
C SER A 547 -6.05 29.32 -0.74
N VAL A 548 -5.13 29.61 0.18
CA VAL A 548 -3.78 29.08 0.16
C VAL A 548 -3.85 27.63 0.64
N ASP A 549 -4.37 26.76 -0.20
CA ASP A 549 -4.18 25.31 -0.06
C ASP A 549 -2.76 24.98 -0.55
N VAL A 550 -1.77 25.31 0.28
CA VAL A 550 -0.43 24.74 0.16
C VAL A 550 -0.21 23.80 1.33
N LEU A 551 -0.39 22.52 1.03
CA LEU A 551 0.25 21.41 1.72
C LEU A 551 1.75 21.71 1.89
N ASN A 552 2.13 22.13 3.10
CA ASN A 552 3.37 21.77 3.77
C ASN A 552 3.31 22.29 5.22
N GLY A 553 2.93 21.40 6.14
CA GLY A 553 3.27 21.49 7.57
C GLY A 553 2.84 22.76 8.33
N GLY A 554 1.64 22.70 8.92
CA GLY A 554 1.39 23.16 10.30
C GLY A 554 1.46 24.65 10.67
N ASP A 555 2.07 25.53 9.88
CA ASP A 555 2.17 26.95 10.21
C ASP A 555 1.01 27.74 9.62
N GLN A 556 0.24 28.40 10.48
CA GLN A 556 -0.66 29.48 10.08
C GLN A 556 0.17 30.54 9.34
N LEU A 557 0.00 30.63 8.02
CA LEU A 557 0.64 31.64 7.20
C LEU A 557 0.22 33.02 7.73
N ALA A 558 1.18 33.74 8.29
CA ALA A 558 1.02 35.14 8.68
C ALA A 558 0.44 35.94 7.49
N MET A 559 -0.49 36.87 7.79
CA MET A 559 -1.08 37.78 6.81
C MET A 559 0.01 38.31 5.85
N PRO A 560 -0.18 38.18 4.52
CA PRO A 560 0.85 38.59 3.57
C PRO A 560 1.17 40.08 3.77
N ASN A 561 2.45 40.39 3.96
CA ASN A 561 2.90 41.78 3.96
C ASN A 561 2.65 42.41 2.57
N ARG A 562 2.68 43.75 2.51
CA ARG A 562 2.37 44.52 1.29
C ARG A 562 3.12 44.02 0.05
N ASP A 563 4.41 43.72 0.18
CA ASP A 563 5.23 43.22 -0.92
C ASP A 563 4.76 41.83 -1.42
N ARG A 564 4.39 40.93 -0.49
CA ARG A 564 3.87 39.61 -0.83
C ARG A 564 2.50 39.69 -1.51
N LYS A 565 1.61 40.61 -1.08
CA LYS A 565 0.34 40.88 -1.77
C LYS A 565 0.57 41.35 -3.21
N LEU A 566 1.48 42.31 -3.41
CA LEU A 566 1.82 42.80 -4.76
C LEU A 566 2.41 41.70 -5.66
N GLN A 567 3.25 40.83 -5.11
CA GLN A 567 3.77 39.67 -5.85
C GLN A 567 2.68 38.68 -6.25
N MET A 568 1.72 38.41 -5.36
CA MET A 568 0.58 37.53 -5.67
C MET A 568 -0.30 38.12 -6.77
N LEU A 569 -0.63 39.41 -6.69
CA LEU A 569 -1.39 40.11 -7.74
C LEU A 569 -0.65 40.08 -9.08
N ALA A 570 0.67 40.30 -9.08
CA ALA A 570 1.48 40.22 -10.29
C ALA A 570 1.49 38.80 -10.90
N ALA A 571 1.56 37.76 -10.08
CA ALA A 571 1.49 36.36 -10.54
C ALA A 571 0.11 36.03 -11.16
N ALA A 572 -0.98 36.52 -10.58
CA ALA A 572 -2.31 36.38 -11.14
C ALA A 572 -2.43 37.09 -12.50
N MET A 573 -1.97 38.35 -12.61
CA MET A 573 -1.96 39.11 -13.86
C MET A 573 -1.17 38.39 -14.98
N ASN A 574 0.02 37.86 -14.67
CA ASN A 574 0.80 37.08 -15.62
C ASN A 574 0.04 35.84 -16.13
N SER A 575 -0.76 35.22 -15.26
CA SER A 575 -1.61 34.08 -15.64
C SER A 575 -2.73 34.52 -16.60
N PHE A 576 -3.33 35.68 -16.37
CA PHE A 576 -4.32 36.24 -17.29
C PHE A 576 -3.72 36.60 -18.65
N ASP A 577 -2.51 37.18 -18.68
CA ASP A 577 -1.79 37.45 -19.93
C ASP A 577 -1.51 36.18 -20.74
N LEU A 578 -1.10 35.10 -20.07
CA LEU A 578 -0.91 33.81 -20.71
C LEU A 578 -2.21 33.26 -21.30
N MET A 579 -3.31 33.30 -20.55
CA MET A 579 -4.63 32.87 -21.04
C MET A 579 -5.07 33.70 -22.24
N ASP A 580 -4.89 35.02 -22.19
CA ASP A 580 -5.30 35.94 -23.24
C ASP A 580 -4.53 35.70 -24.54
N CYS A 581 -3.21 35.49 -24.42
CA CYS A 581 -2.35 35.12 -25.54
C CYS A 581 -2.78 33.80 -26.17
N LEU A 582 -3.03 32.75 -25.37
CA LEU A 582 -3.51 31.46 -25.86
C LEU A 582 -4.88 31.57 -26.52
N LEU A 583 -5.78 32.35 -25.94
CA LEU A 583 -7.12 32.61 -26.47
C LEU A 583 -7.06 33.33 -27.83
N ALA A 584 -6.19 34.33 -27.98
CA ALA A 584 -5.93 34.97 -29.26
C ALA A 584 -5.45 33.96 -30.32
N ARG A 585 -4.49 33.09 -29.98
CA ARG A 585 -4.01 32.04 -30.89
C ARG A 585 -5.08 31.02 -31.29
N VAL A 586 -5.96 30.64 -30.37
CA VAL A 586 -7.11 29.77 -30.69
C VAL A 586 -8.04 30.48 -31.67
N THR A 587 -8.33 31.75 -31.44
CA THR A 587 -9.21 32.56 -32.29
C THR A 587 -8.64 32.71 -33.71
N GLU A 588 -7.33 32.97 -33.84
CA GLU A 588 -6.61 32.98 -35.12
C GLU A 588 -6.79 31.66 -35.89
N CYS A 589 -6.71 30.51 -35.20
CA CYS A 589 -6.88 29.20 -35.83
C CYS A 589 -8.32 29.00 -36.32
N VAL A 590 -9.31 29.44 -35.54
CA VAL A 590 -10.73 29.40 -35.92
C VAL A 590 -10.98 30.23 -37.19
N ASP A 591 -10.45 31.44 -37.24
CA ASP A 591 -10.64 32.33 -38.38
C ASP A 591 -9.89 31.87 -39.63
N GLY A 592 -8.66 31.35 -39.46
CA GLY A 592 -7.88 30.77 -40.56
C GLY A 592 -8.52 29.49 -41.15
N GLY A 593 -9.13 28.64 -40.33
CA GLY A 593 -9.82 27.43 -40.79
C GLY A 593 -11.08 27.72 -41.62
N ARG A 594 -11.77 28.84 -41.37
CA ARG A 594 -12.91 29.30 -42.19
C ARG A 594 -12.50 29.68 -43.62
N VAL A 595 -11.23 29.98 -43.87
CA VAL A 595 -10.71 30.26 -45.22
C VAL A 595 -10.45 28.95 -45.97
N VAL A 596 -9.83 27.96 -45.34
CA VAL A 596 -9.52 26.65 -45.95
C VAL A 596 -10.78 25.82 -46.22
N GLY A 597 -11.78 25.86 -45.32
CA GLY A 597 -13.06 25.17 -45.53
C GLY A 597 -13.85 25.66 -46.75
N ARG A 598 -13.67 26.92 -47.16
CA ARG A 598 -14.27 27.46 -48.40
C ARG A 598 -13.56 26.99 -49.67
N GLU A 599 -12.28 26.64 -49.60
CA GLU A 599 -11.52 26.13 -50.75
C GLU A 599 -11.79 24.64 -50.99
N CYS A 600 -11.85 23.82 -49.93
CA CYS A 600 -12.27 22.42 -50.06
C CYS A 600 -13.73 22.26 -50.49
N GLY A 601 -14.64 23.12 -50.00
CA GLY A 601 -16.05 23.10 -50.41
C GLY A 601 -16.29 23.52 -51.86
N LYS A 602 -15.35 24.24 -52.49
CA LYS A 602 -15.41 24.60 -53.92
C LYS A 602 -14.92 23.47 -54.83
N ASN A 603 -13.98 22.65 -54.38
CA ASN A 603 -13.47 21.51 -55.18
C ASN A 603 -14.39 20.28 -55.17
N ALA A 604 -15.36 20.19 -54.25
CA ALA A 604 -16.35 19.12 -54.22
C ALA A 604 -17.51 19.30 -55.22
N PHE A 605 -17.64 20.47 -55.86
CA PHE A 605 -18.75 20.80 -56.77
C PHE A 605 -18.38 20.77 -58.27
N VAL A 606 -17.19 20.30 -58.65
CA VAL A 606 -16.72 20.26 -60.06
C VAL A 606 -16.36 18.84 -60.53
N ALA A 607 -17.07 17.84 -60.01
CA ALA A 607 -16.95 16.46 -60.51
C ALA A 607 -18.33 15.79 -60.57
N HIS A 608 -19.27 16.42 -61.27
CA HIS A 608 -20.43 15.75 -61.87
C HIS A 608 -20.90 16.59 -63.05
N ASP A 609 -20.35 16.26 -64.21
CA ASP A 609 -21.03 16.23 -65.51
C ASP A 609 -20.40 15.11 -66.35
#